data_AF-A0A2V9NGJ0-F1
#
_entry.id   AF-A0A2V9NGJ0-F1
#
_cell.length_a   1.000
_cell.length_b   1.000
_cell.length_c   1.000
_cell.angle_alpha   90.00
_cell.angle_beta   90.00
_cell.angle_gamma   90.00
#
_symmetry.space_group_name_H-M   'P 1'
#
loop_
_entity.id
_entity.type
_entity.pdbx_description
1 polymer ?
#
loop_
_entity_poly.entity_id
_entity_poly.type
_entity_poly.pdbx_seq_one_letter_code
_entity_poly.pdbx_strand_id
1 'polypeptide(L)'
;MANNDDVLERIESKLDQMLRLAALQMTTGMKQTPAIQLLTVAGFDRHLIADLLDTTPNTVSVTQSTLKKAKAKQNSKPRQPEMVEAE
;
A
#
# COMPACT_ATOMS: atom_id res chain seq x y z
N MET A 1 -28.85 -15.75 21.20
CA MET A 1 -27.70 -15.78 20.29
C MET A 1 -27.50 -14.44 19.57
N ALA A 2 -28.58 -13.74 19.15
CA ALA A 2 -28.53 -12.42 18.51
C ALA A 2 -27.65 -11.34 19.22
N ASN A 3 -27.68 -11.24 20.56
CA ASN A 3 -26.91 -10.22 21.27
C ASN A 3 -25.38 -10.31 21.10
N ASN A 4 -24.84 -11.51 20.83
CA ASN A 4 -23.40 -11.66 20.65
C ASN A 4 -22.96 -11.20 19.26
N ASP A 5 -23.79 -11.46 18.24
CA ASP A 5 -23.52 -11.06 16.87
C ASP A 5 -23.54 -9.53 16.75
N ASP A 6 -24.51 -8.86 17.37
CA ASP A 6 -24.58 -7.39 17.44
C ASP A 6 -23.34 -6.76 18.12
N VAL A 7 -22.81 -7.43 19.15
CA VAL A 7 -21.59 -6.96 19.84
C VAL A 7 -20.36 -7.15 18.95
N LEU A 8 -20.26 -8.27 18.24
CA LEU A 8 -19.15 -8.54 17.32
C LEU A 8 -19.14 -7.54 16.16
N GLU A 9 -20.30 -7.25 15.55
CA GLU A 9 -20.40 -6.23 14.48
C GLU A 9 -19.98 -4.84 14.97
N ARG A 10 -20.35 -4.46 16.20
CA ARG A 10 -19.91 -3.18 16.79
C ARG A 10 -18.41 -3.15 17.02
N ILE A 11 -17.82 -4.25 17.47
CA ILE A 11 -16.37 -4.36 17.66
C ILE A 11 -15.66 -4.26 16.31
N GLU A 12 -16.11 -5.00 15.30
CA GLU A 12 -15.57 -4.95 13.94
C GLU A 12 -15.61 -3.51 13.40
N SER A 13 -16.75 -2.83 13.53
CA SER A 13 -16.89 -1.43 13.11
C SER A 13 -15.90 -0.49 13.82
N LYS A 14 -15.68 -0.68 15.14
CA LYS A 14 -14.71 0.11 15.90
C LYS A 14 -13.27 -0.18 15.49
N LEU A 15 -12.95 -1.43 15.20
CA LEU A 15 -11.64 -1.81 14.70
C LEU A 15 -11.37 -1.23 13.30
N ASP A 16 -12.35 -1.21 12.41
CA ASP A 16 -12.22 -0.55 11.09
C ASP A 16 -11.98 0.96 11.25
N GLN A 17 -12.71 1.62 12.17
CA GLN A 17 -12.47 3.03 12.49
C GLN A 17 -11.03 3.29 12.97
N MET A 18 -10.52 2.45 13.87
CA MET A 18 -9.14 2.55 14.36
C MET A 18 -8.11 2.30 13.26
N LEU A 19 -8.36 1.31 12.40
CA LEU A 19 -7.48 0.98 11.28
C LEU A 19 -7.38 2.15 10.29
N ARG A 20 -8.51 2.79 9.97
CA ARG A 20 -8.54 3.99 9.11
C ARG A 20 -7.75 5.15 9.72
N LEU A 21 -7.92 5.41 11.01
CA LEU A 21 -7.16 6.45 11.71
C LEU A 21 -5.65 6.19 11.68
N ALA A 22 -5.24 4.94 11.92
CA ALA A 22 -3.84 4.54 11.83
C ALA A 22 -3.29 4.73 10.41
N ALA A 23 -4.04 4.32 9.39
CA ALA A 23 -3.66 4.50 7.99
C ALA A 23 -3.47 5.98 7.61
N LEU A 24 -4.39 6.85 8.03
CA LEU A 24 -4.27 8.29 7.84
C LEU A 24 -3.00 8.83 8.51
N GLN A 25 -2.79 8.50 9.79
CA GLN A 25 -1.63 8.99 10.52
C GLN A 25 -0.29 8.52 9.94
N MET A 26 -0.23 7.28 9.47
CA MET A 26 0.97 6.72 8.86
C MET A 26 1.28 7.31 7.48
N THR A 27 0.28 7.83 6.78
CA THR A 27 0.43 8.39 5.43
C THR A 27 0.52 9.92 5.42
N THR A 28 0.31 10.57 6.56
CA THR A 28 0.48 12.02 6.74
C THR A 28 1.86 12.48 6.27
N GLY A 29 1.87 13.46 5.35
CA GLY A 29 3.11 14.05 4.82
C GLY A 29 3.86 13.18 3.81
N MET A 30 3.37 11.97 3.49
CA MET A 30 3.95 11.13 2.46
C MET A 30 3.56 11.59 1.06
N LYS A 31 4.43 11.35 0.09
CA LYS A 31 4.06 11.44 -1.33
C LYS A 31 3.07 10.32 -1.68
N GLN A 32 2.22 10.57 -2.67
CA GLN A 32 1.14 9.65 -3.04
C GLN A 32 1.62 8.22 -3.37
N THR A 33 2.69 8.07 -4.15
CA THR A 33 3.25 6.75 -4.53
C THR A 33 3.72 5.90 -3.33
N PRO A 34 4.58 6.40 -2.43
CA PRO A 34 4.97 5.62 -1.25
C PRO A 34 3.80 5.36 -0.29
N ALA A 35 2.84 6.29 -0.16
CA ALA A 35 1.63 6.06 0.63
C ALA A 35 0.79 4.90 0.06
N ILE A 36 0.53 4.90 -1.25
CA ILE A 36 -0.16 3.79 -1.95
C ILE A 36 0.60 2.48 -1.75
N GLN A 37 1.92 2.50 -1.87
CA GLN A 37 2.74 1.30 -1.69
C GLN A 37 2.64 0.73 -0.26
N LEU A 38 2.73 1.60 0.75
CA LEU A 38 2.64 1.21 2.16
C LEU A 38 1.28 0.55 2.45
N LEU A 39 0.18 1.20 2.06
CA LEU A 39 -1.17 0.68 2.28
C LEU A 39 -1.42 -0.62 1.48
N THR A 40 -0.86 -0.75 0.28
CA THR A 40 -0.95 -1.98 -0.51
C THR A 40 -0.25 -3.15 0.19
N VAL A 41 0.94 -2.92 0.77
CA VAL A 41 1.67 -3.95 1.52
C VAL A 41 0.97 -4.31 2.82
N ALA A 42 0.29 -3.34 3.44
CA ALA A 42 -0.55 -3.56 4.62
C ALA A 42 -1.88 -4.30 4.29
N GLY A 43 -2.13 -4.63 3.02
CA GLY A 43 -3.28 -5.45 2.60
C GLY A 43 -4.58 -4.67 2.38
N PHE A 44 -4.54 -3.34 2.32
CA PHE A 44 -5.73 -2.53 2.07
C PHE A 44 -6.24 -2.70 0.64
N ASP A 45 -7.56 -2.73 0.48
CA ASP A 45 -8.20 -2.74 -0.84
C ASP A 45 -7.97 -1.42 -1.59
N ARG A 46 -7.90 -1.49 -2.92
CA ARG A 46 -7.65 -0.33 -3.78
C ARG A 46 -8.69 0.80 -3.63
N HIS A 47 -9.95 0.47 -3.35
CA HIS A 47 -11.00 1.49 -3.17
C HIS A 47 -10.81 2.18 -1.83
N LEU A 48 -10.50 1.41 -0.77
CA LEU A 48 -10.20 1.97 0.54
C LEU A 48 -8.95 2.86 0.52
N ILE A 49 -7.91 2.47 -0.22
CA ILE A 49 -6.72 3.32 -0.44
C ILE A 49 -7.10 4.60 -1.17
N ALA A 50 -7.97 4.51 -2.18
CA ALA A 50 -8.41 5.66 -2.95
C ALA A 50 -9.17 6.67 -2.06
N ASP A 51 -10.07 6.17 -1.21
CA ASP A 51 -10.82 6.99 -0.26
C ASP A 51 -9.91 7.62 0.80
N LEU A 52 -8.92 6.89 1.32
CA LEU A 52 -8.01 7.39 2.36
C LEU A 52 -7.03 8.44 1.85
N LEU A 53 -6.59 8.33 0.59
CA LEU A 53 -5.58 9.21 0.00
C LEU A 53 -6.18 10.27 -0.95
N ASP A 54 -7.50 10.44 -0.92
CA ASP A 54 -8.27 11.35 -1.77
C ASP A 54 -7.85 11.26 -3.24
N THR A 55 -7.94 10.05 -3.79
CA THR A 55 -7.55 9.73 -5.16
C THR A 55 -8.55 8.78 -5.81
N THR A 56 -8.25 8.29 -7.01
CA THR A 56 -9.13 7.34 -7.71
C THR A 56 -8.59 5.91 -7.62
N PRO A 57 -9.46 4.88 -7.62
CA PRO A 57 -9.03 3.49 -7.70
C PRO A 57 -8.16 3.19 -8.93
N ASN A 58 -8.39 3.93 -10.02
CA ASN A 58 -7.56 3.86 -11.23
C ASN A 58 -6.13 4.37 -10.97
N THR A 59 -5.98 5.50 -10.28
CA THR A 59 -4.65 6.01 -9.88
C THR A 59 -3.90 5.00 -9.03
N VAL A 60 -4.58 4.35 -8.08
CA VAL A 60 -4.01 3.30 -7.24
C VAL A 60 -3.57 2.10 -8.09
N SER A 61 -4.44 1.63 -8.99
CA SER A 61 -4.15 0.49 -9.88
C SER A 61 -2.96 0.74 -10.82
N VAL A 62 -2.89 1.93 -11.42
CA VAL A 62 -1.76 2.34 -12.26
C VAL A 62 -0.48 2.42 -11.44
N THR A 63 -0.53 3.04 -10.25
CA THR A 63 0.62 3.15 -9.34
C THR A 63 1.15 1.77 -8.92
N GLN A 64 0.25 0.83 -8.58
CA GLN A 64 0.66 -0.54 -8.27
C GLN A 64 1.31 -1.23 -9.48
N SER A 65 0.77 -1.01 -10.68
CA SER A 65 1.29 -1.58 -11.92
C SER A 65 2.67 -1.01 -12.29
N THR A 66 2.88 0.29 -12.11
CA THR A 66 4.18 0.92 -12.35
C THR A 66 5.21 0.46 -11.34
N LEU A 67 4.84 0.31 -10.06
CA LEU A 67 5.72 -0.24 -9.02
C LEU A 67 6.14 -1.69 -9.30
N LYS A 68 5.21 -2.55 -9.75
CA LYS A 68 5.52 -3.93 -10.17
C LYS A 68 6.52 -3.95 -11.33
N LYS A 69 6.31 -3.11 -12.35
CA LYS A 69 7.22 -2.98 -13.50
C LYS A 69 8.59 -2.42 -13.11
N ALA A 70 8.64 -1.46 -12.18
CA ALA A 70 9.89 -0.90 -11.67
C ALA A 70 10.72 -1.97 -10.94
N LYS A 71 10.09 -2.80 -10.10
CA LYS A 71 10.75 -3.94 -9.44
C LYS A 71 11.29 -4.95 -10.46
N ALA A 72 10.53 -5.26 -11.51
CA ALA A 72 10.97 -6.17 -12.57
C ALA A 72 12.18 -5.62 -13.34
N LYS A 73 12.19 -4.33 -13.70
CA LYS A 73 13.32 -3.68 -14.38
C LYS A 73 14.57 -3.57 -13.50
N GLN A 74 14.41 -3.39 -12.20
CA GLN A 74 15.53 -3.34 -11.27
C GLN A 74 16.22 -4.70 -11.16
N ASN A 75 15.45 -5.79 -11.21
CA ASN A 75 15.97 -7.16 -11.16
C ASN A 75 16.61 -7.62 -12.48
N SER A 76 16.35 -6.92 -13.58
CA SER A 76 16.92 -7.22 -14.91
C SER A 76 18.13 -6.33 -15.28
N LYS A 77 18.67 -5.54 -14.34
CA LYS A 77 19.90 -4.78 -14.61
C LYS A 77 21.08 -5.77 -14.58
N PRO A 78 21.85 -5.94 -15.68
CA PRO A 78 23.04 -6.79 -15.66
C PRO A 78 23.99 -6.29 -14.57
N ARG A 79 24.52 -7.21 -13.75
CA ARG A 79 25.73 -6.93 -12.96
C ARG A 79 26.75 -6.36 -13.94
N GLN A 80 27.16 -5.11 -13.74
CA GLN A 80 28.28 -4.56 -14.49
C GLN A 80 29.48 -5.51 -14.26
N PRO A 81 30.16 -6.00 -15.31
CA PRO A 81 31.36 -6.78 -15.13
C PRO A 81 32.39 -5.86 -14.46
N GLU A 82 32.80 -6.27 -13.27
CA GLU A 82 33.93 -5.73 -12.52
C GLU A 82 35.12 -5.65 -13.48
N MET A 83 35.63 -4.45 -13.73
CA MET A 83 36.80 -4.26 -14.57
C MET A 83 37.99 -4.88 -13.84
N VAL A 84 38.55 -5.95 -14.40
CA VAL A 84 39.79 -6.56 -13.94
C VAL A 84 40.91 -5.59 -14.29
N GLU A 85 41.42 -4.84 -13.31
CA GLU A 85 42.71 -4.18 -13.44
C GLU A 85 43.79 -5.27 -13.43
N ALA A 86 44.43 -5.44 -14.58
CA ALA A 86 45.68 -6.18 -14.72
C ALA A 86 46.82 -5.16 -14.62
N GLU A 87 47.63 -5.28 -13.58
CA GLU A 87 49.00 -4.78 -13.54
C GLU A 87 49.91 -5.87 -12.97
#